data_AF-A0A3N2FZ25-F1
#
_entry.id   AF-A0A3N2FZ25-F1
#
_cell.length_a   1.000
_cell.length_b   1.000
_cell.length_c   1.000
_cell.angle_alpha   90.00
_cell.angle_beta   90.00
_cell.angle_gamma   90.00
#
_symmetry.space_group_name_H-M   'P 1'
#
loop_
_entity.id
_entity.type
_entity.pdbx_description
1 polymer ?
#
loop_
_entity_poly.entity_id
_entity_poly.type
_entity_poly.pdbx_seq_one_letter_code
_entity_poly.pdbx_strand_id
1 'polypeptide(L)'
;MQIPQQGKQARLWTTFRDEVARAFLGKNFGYVCSREGCSVTTNLDVDDIQKRGFHPELKFVASNLRYLCRTHHIEETDQLR
;
A
#
# COMPACT_ATOMS: atom_id res chain seq x y z
N MET A 1 12.69 -21.27 -18.68
CA MET A 1 12.54 -20.02 -17.90
C MET A 1 11.05 -19.72 -17.84
N GLN A 2 10.37 -20.05 -16.73
CA GLN A 2 8.94 -19.74 -16.57
C GLN A 2 8.85 -18.26 -16.20
N ILE A 3 8.39 -17.42 -17.12
CA ILE A 3 8.02 -16.04 -16.80
C ILE A 3 6.76 -16.16 -15.92
N PRO A 4 6.78 -15.75 -14.64
CA PRO A 4 5.59 -15.80 -13.82
C PRO A 4 4.56 -14.90 -14.49
N GLN A 5 3.45 -15.49 -14.97
CA GLN A 5 2.36 -14.71 -15.51
C GLN A 5 1.71 -13.98 -14.34
N GLN A 6 2.08 -12.70 -14.17
CA GLN A 6 1.49 -11.85 -13.16
C GLN A 6 -0.01 -11.71 -13.49
N GLY A 7 -0.89 -12.15 -12.58
CA GLY A 7 -2.33 -12.12 -12.83
C GLY A 7 -2.81 -10.71 -13.16
N LYS A 8 -3.80 -10.59 -14.06
CA LYS A 8 -4.36 -9.31 -14.54
C LYS A 8 -4.63 -8.30 -13.41
N GLN A 9 -5.14 -8.79 -12.28
CA GLN A 9 -5.44 -7.99 -11.09
C GLN A 9 -4.20 -7.44 -10.37
N ALA A 10 -3.09 -8.17 -10.36
CA ALA A 10 -1.84 -7.70 -9.77
C ALA A 10 -1.18 -6.63 -10.64
N ARG A 11 -1.31 -6.75 -11.97
CA ARG A 11 -0.86 -5.71 -12.91
C ARG A 11 -1.66 -4.41 -12.74
N LEU A 12 -2.99 -4.51 -12.69
CA LEU A 12 -3.87 -3.35 -12.44
C LEU A 12 -3.54 -2.66 -11.11
N TRP A 13 -3.31 -3.45 -10.05
CA TRP A 13 -2.86 -2.91 -8.77
C TRP A 13 -1.52 -2.18 -8.87
N THR A 14 -0.54 -2.75 -9.58
CA THR A 14 0.78 -2.13 -9.75
C THR A 14 0.66 -0.77 -10.45
N THR A 15 -0.09 -0.71 -11.56
CA THR A 15 -0.35 0.54 -12.29
C THR A 15 -1.05 1.57 -11.41
N PHE A 16 -2.15 1.19 -10.76
CA PHE A 16 -2.87 2.10 -9.87
C PHE A 16 -2.01 2.59 -8.71
N ARG A 17 -1.22 1.70 -8.09
CA ARG A 17 -0.33 2.05 -6.99
C ARG A 17 0.68 3.10 -7.43
N ASP A 18 1.32 2.88 -8.57
CA ASP A 18 2.46 3.69 -9.01
C ASP A 18 2.01 5.04 -9.63
N GLU A 19 0.88 5.06 -10.33
CA GLU A 19 0.38 6.26 -11.02
C GLU A 19 -0.61 7.08 -10.17
N VAL A 20 -1.43 6.43 -9.34
CA VAL A 20 -2.53 7.09 -8.62
C VAL A 20 -2.24 7.15 -7.13
N ALA A 21 -2.04 6.01 -6.47
CA ALA A 21 -1.92 5.95 -5.02
C ALA A 21 -0.70 6.75 -4.54
N ARG A 22 0.48 6.54 -5.14
CA ARG A 22 1.69 7.26 -4.74
C ARG A 22 1.57 8.77 -4.95
N ALA A 23 0.97 9.20 -6.06
CA ALA A 23 0.76 10.61 -6.33
C ALA A 23 -0.22 11.23 -5.32
N PHE A 24 -1.34 10.55 -5.03
CA PHE A 24 -2.31 10.98 -4.04
C PHE A 24 -1.69 11.08 -2.64
N LEU A 25 -1.00 10.03 -2.19
CA LEU A 25 -0.42 9.98 -0.85
C LEU A 25 0.70 11.00 -0.68
N GLY A 26 1.61 11.09 -1.66
CA GLY A 26 2.69 12.07 -1.65
C GLY A 26 2.18 13.51 -1.59
N LYS A 27 1.09 13.83 -2.30
CA LYS A 27 0.49 15.17 -2.29
C LYS A 27 -0.26 15.51 -1.01
N ASN A 28 -1.01 14.56 -0.43
CA ASN A 28 -1.91 14.84 0.69
C ASN A 28 -1.26 14.59 2.07
N PHE A 29 -0.35 13.61 2.17
CA PHE A 29 0.23 13.18 3.44
C PHE A 29 1.77 13.25 3.44
N GLY A 30 2.39 13.42 2.28
CA GLY A 30 3.83 13.36 2.11
C GLY A 30 4.37 11.92 2.04
N TYR A 31 5.65 11.79 1.68
CA TYR A 31 6.36 10.51 1.65
C TYR A 31 6.92 10.19 3.04
N VAL A 32 6.03 9.84 3.97
CA VAL A 32 6.39 9.45 5.34
C VAL A 32 5.54 8.27 5.79
N CYS A 33 6.12 7.38 6.59
CA CYS A 33 5.40 6.30 7.25
C CYS A 33 4.27 6.88 8.10
N SER A 34 3.05 6.36 7.93
CA SER A 34 1.85 6.84 8.63
C SER A 34 1.70 6.28 10.05
N ARG A 35 2.62 5.44 10.52
CA ARG A 35 2.62 4.96 11.90
C ARG A 35 3.05 6.08 12.84
N GLU A 36 2.32 6.26 13.93
CA GLU A 36 2.63 7.26 14.96
C GLU A 36 4.05 7.09 15.50
N GLY A 37 4.77 8.22 15.63
CA GLY A 37 6.17 8.23 16.09
C GLY A 37 7.20 7.77 15.06
N CYS A 38 6.79 7.38 13.84
CA CYS A 38 7.73 6.99 12.79
C CYS A 38 8.07 8.17 11.87
N SER A 39 9.36 8.41 11.64
CA SER A 39 9.86 9.46 10.75
C SER A 39 10.51 8.91 9.47
N VAL A 40 10.32 7.62 9.16
CA VAL A 40 10.88 7.01 7.96
C VAL A 40 10.23 7.59 6.71
N THR A 41 11.04 8.13 5.81
CA THR A 41 10.60 8.75 4.55
C THR A 41 11.04 7.98 3.30
N THR A 42 11.84 6.92 3.47
CA THR A 42 12.38 6.10 2.38
C THR A 42 11.84 4.68 2.46
N ASN A 43 11.87 3.96 1.33
CA ASN A 43 11.44 2.56 1.24
C ASN A 43 10.03 2.31 1.83
N LEU A 44 9.09 3.17 1.43
CA LEU A 44 7.70 3.10 1.86
C LEU A 44 6.90 2.17 0.95
N ASP A 45 6.22 1.21 1.58
CA ASP A 45 5.22 0.35 0.97
C ASP A 45 3.84 1.06 1.03
N VAL A 46 3.00 0.81 0.03
CA VAL A 46 1.61 1.27 0.00
C VAL A 46 0.73 0.16 0.57
N ASP A 47 0.04 0.46 1.65
CA ASP A 47 -0.75 -0.49 2.44
C ASP A 47 -2.19 0.01 2.60
N ASP A 48 -3.13 -0.93 2.65
CA ASP A 48 -4.53 -0.62 2.92
C ASP A 48 -4.71 -0.24 4.39
N ILE A 49 -5.45 0.84 4.67
CA ILE A 49 -5.84 1.24 6.03
C ILE A 49 -6.85 0.23 6.57
N GLN A 50 -7.92 -0.03 5.82
CA GLN A 50 -8.90 -1.06 6.17
C GLN A 50 -8.44 -2.40 5.60
N LYS A 51 -7.74 -3.17 6.43
CA LYS A 51 -7.20 -4.48 6.09
C LYS A 51 -8.29 -5.56 6.21
N ARG A 52 -8.96 -5.83 5.09
CA ARG A 52 -9.77 -7.03 4.79
C ARG A 52 -10.69 -7.58 5.89
N GLY A 53 -11.93 -7.10 5.85
CA GLY A 53 -13.12 -7.94 5.63
C GLY A 53 -13.45 -8.01 4.13
N PHE A 54 -14.60 -8.54 3.71
CA PHE A 54 -15.03 -8.65 2.30
C PHE A 54 -15.29 -7.26 1.66
N HIS A 55 -14.25 -6.45 1.45
CA HIS A 55 -14.34 -5.09 0.89
C HIS A 55 -13.56 -4.95 -0.43
N PRO A 56 -13.88 -5.75 -1.47
CA PRO A 56 -13.24 -5.65 -2.79
C PRO A 56 -13.37 -4.26 -3.42
N GLU A 57 -14.39 -3.49 -3.05
CA GLU A 57 -14.62 -2.11 -3.48
C GLU A 57 -13.52 -1.14 -3.03
N LEU A 58 -12.80 -1.44 -1.94
CA LEU A 58 -11.78 -0.53 -1.41
C LEU A 58 -10.39 -0.71 -2.05
N LYS A 59 -10.20 -1.76 -2.86
CA LYS A 59 -8.90 -2.13 -3.45
C LYS A 59 -8.25 -1.05 -4.33
N PHE A 60 -9.06 -0.15 -4.89
CA PHE A 60 -8.58 0.94 -5.76
C PHE A 60 -9.00 2.31 -5.23
N VAL A 61 -9.22 2.42 -3.92
CA VAL A 61 -9.63 3.67 -3.27
C VAL A 61 -8.41 4.31 -2.62
N ALA A 62 -7.90 5.38 -3.23
CA ALA A 62 -6.67 6.04 -2.78
C ALA A 62 -6.78 6.60 -1.34
N SER A 63 -7.98 6.96 -0.90
CA SER A 63 -8.23 7.40 0.48
C SER A 63 -8.23 6.25 1.50
N ASN A 64 -8.25 4.99 1.06
CA ASN A 64 -8.09 3.82 1.93
C ASN A 64 -6.62 3.36 1.98
N LEU A 65 -5.67 4.15 1.49
CA LEU A 65 -4.27 3.78 1.46
C LEU A 65 -3.43 4.65 2.39
N ARG A 66 -2.30 4.10 2.81
CA ARG A 66 -1.28 4.79 3.59
C ARG A 66 0.11 4.31 3.21
N TYR A 67 1.11 5.11 3.57
CA TYR A 67 2.49 4.67 3.49
C TYR A 67 2.90 3.99 4.79
N LEU A 68 3.57 2.84 4.68
CA LEU A 68 4.23 2.20 5.81
C LEU A 68 5.68 1.89 5.44
N CYS A 69 6.59 2.09 6.38
CA CYS A 69 7.93 1.52 6.22
C CYS A 69 7.84 -0.02 6.29
N ARG A 70 8.87 -0.69 5.78
CA ARG A 70 8.88 -2.15 5.70
C ARG A 70 8.61 -2.84 7.05
N THR A 71 9.17 -2.32 8.13
CA THR A 71 8.98 -2.84 9.49
C THR A 71 7.52 -2.80 9.92
N HIS A 72 6.89 -1.62 9.89
CA HIS A 72 5.48 -1.48 10.26
C HIS A 72 4.54 -2.21 9.30
N HIS A 73 4.90 -2.29 8.01
CA HIS A 73 4.13 -3.09 7.05
C HIS A 73 4.11 -4.57 7.44
N ILE A 74 5.26 -5.12 7.84
CA ILE A 74 5.35 -6.52 8.31
C ILE A 74 4.56 -6.70 9.61
N GLU A 75 4.75 -5.82 10.61
CA GLU A 75 4.00 -5.89 11.88
C GLU A 75 2.49 -5.92 11.66
N GLU A 76 1.97 -5.05 10.79
CA GLU A 76 0.55 -4.98 10.47
C GLU A 76 0.07 -6.15 9.59
N THR A 77 0.97 -6.85 8.90
CA THR A 77 0.64 -8.07 8.13
C THR A 77 0.66 -9.30 9.04
N ASP A 78 1.61 -9.37 9.97
CA ASP A 78 1.76 -10.48 10.91
C ASP A 78 0.66 -10.45 11.99
N GLN A 79 0.16 -9.28 12.38
CA GLN A 79 -1.03 -9.16 13.25
C GLN A 79 -2.32 -9.69 12.61
N LEU A 80 -2.33 -9.92 11.30
CA LEU A 80 -3.47 -10.48 10.56
C LEU A 80 -3.34 -11.99 10.29
N ARG A 81 -2.25 -12.61 10.76
CA ARG A 81 -2.05 -14.06 10.71
C ARG A 81 -2.59 -14.75 11.94
#